data_AF-A0A7K1DTU2-F1
#
_entry.id   AF-A0A7K1DTU2-F1
#
_cell.length_a   1.000
_cell.length_b   1.000
_cell.length_c   1.000
_cell.angle_alpha   90.00
_cell.angle_beta   90.00
_cell.angle_gamma   90.00
#
_symmetry.space_group_name_H-M   'P 1'
#
loop_
_entity.id
_entity.type
_entity.pdbx_description
1 polymer ?
#
loop_
_entity_poly.entity_id
_entity_poly.type
_entity_poly.pdbx_seq_one_letter_code
_entity_poly.pdbx_strand_id
1 'polypeptide(L)'
;LHKAADAKQPVIINPAAFTHYSYAIRDAVSMLKAPCIEVHLSNPLSREEFRHTSVVSGVVNGTIAGFGAESYALALKAMQNLI
;
A
#
# COMPACT_ATOMS: atom_id res chain seq x y z
N LEU A 1 -5.72 -5.97 8.65
CA LEU A 1 -6.59 -5.74 7.48
C LEU A 1 -8.05 -6.05 7.79
N HIS A 2 -8.46 -7.28 8.12
CA HIS A 2 -9.87 -7.58 8.46
C HIS A 2 -10.44 -6.65 9.54
N LYS A 3 -9.76 -6.48 10.68
CA LYS A 3 -10.18 -5.52 11.72
C LYS A 3 -10.37 -4.09 11.21
N ALA A 4 -9.50 -3.64 10.30
CA ALA A 4 -9.60 -2.31 9.69
C ALA A 4 -10.75 -2.24 8.68
N ALA A 5 -11.03 -3.32 7.95
CA ALA A 5 -12.19 -3.42 7.08
C ALA A 5 -13.49 -3.32 7.89
N ASP A 6 -13.59 -4.09 8.98
CA ASP A 6 -14.75 -4.10 9.88
C ASP A 6 -14.97 -2.74 10.53
N ALA A 7 -13.89 -2.11 11.01
CA ALA A 7 -13.92 -0.80 11.66
C ALA A 7 -13.97 0.39 10.67
N LYS A 8 -13.96 0.14 9.35
CA LYS A 8 -13.83 1.17 8.30
C LYS A 8 -12.67 2.13 8.57
N GLN A 9 -11.52 1.58 8.99
CA GLN A 9 -10.35 2.37 9.34
C GLN A 9 -9.42 2.53 8.13
N PRO A 10 -9.01 3.76 7.78
CA PRO A 10 -8.04 4.00 6.71
C PRO A 10 -6.70 3.34 7.02
N VAL A 11 -5.98 2.89 5.99
CA VAL A 11 -4.73 2.11 6.12
C VAL A 11 -3.61 2.71 5.29
N ILE A 12 -2.43 2.82 5.88
CA ILE A 12 -1.17 2.99 5.15
C ILE A 12 -0.37 1.71 5.38
N ILE A 13 0.00 1.03 4.29
CA ILE A 13 0.66 -0.28 4.36
C ILE A 13 1.93 -0.30 3.52
N ASN A 14 3.01 -0.82 4.10
CA ASN A 14 4.18 -1.26 3.33
C ASN A 14 4.18 -2.79 3.31
N PRO A 15 3.76 -3.43 2.21
CA PRO A 15 3.73 -4.89 2.12
C PRO A 15 5.13 -5.49 1.88
N ALA A 16 6.16 -4.65 1.68
CA ALA A 16 7.51 -5.06 1.36
C ALA A 16 7.53 -6.15 0.27
N ALA A 17 8.22 -7.28 0.51
CA ALA A 17 8.30 -8.37 -0.45
C ALA A 17 6.93 -8.98 -0.80
N PHE A 18 5.97 -8.99 0.15
CA PHE A 18 4.66 -9.57 -0.09
C PHE A 18 3.87 -8.87 -1.17
N THR A 19 4.21 -7.62 -1.49
CA THR A 19 3.55 -6.90 -2.57
C THR A 19 3.72 -7.61 -3.91
N HIS A 20 4.79 -8.40 -4.10
CA HIS A 20 5.09 -9.04 -5.37
C HIS A 20 4.43 -10.41 -5.56
N TYR A 21 3.84 -11.00 -4.52
CA TYR A 21 3.32 -12.37 -4.61
C TYR A 21 2.17 -12.74 -3.66
N SER A 22 1.86 -11.94 -2.64
CA SER A 22 0.83 -12.28 -1.66
C SER A 22 -0.55 -11.86 -2.14
N TYR A 23 -1.18 -12.71 -2.94
CA TYR A 23 -2.60 -12.57 -3.30
C TYR A 23 -3.50 -12.60 -2.06
N ALA A 24 -3.12 -13.31 -1.00
CA ALA A 24 -3.86 -13.27 0.27
C ALA A 24 -3.89 -11.85 0.90
N ILE A 25 -2.77 -11.11 0.86
CA ILE A 25 -2.75 -9.72 1.32
C ILE A 25 -3.54 -8.83 0.37
N ARG A 26 -3.39 -8.98 -0.95
CA ARG A 26 -4.20 -8.26 -1.94
C ARG A 26 -5.70 -8.43 -1.67
N ASP A 27 -6.16 -9.66 -1.50
CA ASP A 27 -7.58 -9.94 -1.31
C ASP A 27 -8.06 -9.36 0.03
N ALA A 28 -7.26 -9.44 1.10
CA ALA A 28 -7.55 -8.78 2.37
C ALA A 28 -7.57 -7.23 2.28
N VAL A 29 -6.74 -6.62 1.42
CA VAL A 29 -6.78 -5.18 1.13
C VAL A 29 -8.04 -4.83 0.33
N SER A 30 -8.45 -5.66 -0.63
CA SER A 30 -9.66 -5.42 -1.43
C SER A 30 -10.97 -5.42 -0.61
N MET A 31 -10.95 -5.99 0.60
CA MET A 31 -12.06 -5.93 1.54
C MET A 31 -12.19 -4.58 2.26
N LEU A 32 -11.14 -3.74 2.23
CA LEU A 32 -11.17 -2.43 2.87
C LEU A 32 -12.19 -1.51 2.18
N LYS A 33 -13.06 -0.91 2.99
CA LYS A 33 -14.02 0.11 2.52
C LYS A 33 -13.51 1.53 2.73
N ALA A 34 -12.59 1.72 3.66
CA ALA A 34 -11.90 2.98 3.89
C ALA A 34 -10.64 3.05 3.02
N PRO A 35 -10.10 4.26 2.76
CA PRO A 35 -8.97 4.41 1.87
C PRO A 35 -7.72 3.65 2.33
N CYS A 36 -6.96 3.14 1.37
CA CYS A 36 -5.70 2.45 1.59
C CYS A 36 -4.60 3.03 0.69
N ILE A 37 -3.41 3.29 1.24
CA ILE A 37 -2.23 3.73 0.48
C ILE A 37 -1.10 2.71 0.68
N GLU A 38 -0.52 2.26 -0.42
CA GLU A 38 0.69 1.42 -0.41
C GLU A 38 1.95 2.30 -0.33
N VAL A 39 2.92 1.90 0.47
CA VAL A 39 4.18 2.63 0.68
C VAL A 39 5.39 1.71 0.51
N HIS A 40 6.43 2.19 -0.18
CA HIS A 40 7.75 1.54 -0.23
C HIS A 40 8.86 2.52 0.11
N LEU A 41 9.78 2.13 0.99
CA LEU A 41 10.93 2.96 1.36
C LEU A 41 11.86 3.19 0.15
N SER A 42 12.24 2.12 -0.54
CA SER A 42 13.01 2.17 -1.78
C SER A 42 12.09 2.31 -2.99
N ASN A 43 12.64 2.67 -4.15
CA ASN A 43 11.93 2.59 -5.42
C ASN A 43 11.96 1.13 -5.95
N PRO A 44 10.84 0.38 -5.99
CA PRO A 44 10.84 -0.98 -6.54
C PRO A 44 11.16 -1.03 -8.03
N LEU A 45 10.84 0.02 -8.78
CA LEU A 45 11.08 0.09 -10.24
C LEU A 45 12.57 0.29 -10.59
N SER A 46 13.41 0.70 -9.64
CA SER A 46 14.86 0.79 -9.86
C SER A 46 15.59 -0.51 -9.50
N ARG A 47 14.85 -1.59 -9.27
CA ARG A 47 15.38 -2.89 -8.79
C ARG A 47 15.09 -4.00 -9.79
N GLU A 48 15.22 -5.25 -9.35
CA GLU A 48 14.99 -6.44 -10.16
C GLU A 48 13.57 -6.46 -10.77
N GLU A 49 13.43 -7.01 -11.98
CA GLU A 49 12.16 -6.99 -12.75
C GLU A 49 10.97 -7.56 -11.97
N PHE A 50 11.19 -8.62 -11.19
CA PHE A 50 10.13 -9.21 -10.36
C PHE A 50 9.59 -8.26 -9.28
N ARG A 51 10.27 -7.15 -9.00
CA ARG A 51 9.80 -6.10 -8.08
C ARG A 51 9.00 -5.01 -8.75
N HIS A 52 8.92 -5.01 -10.07
CA HIS A 52 8.19 -3.99 -10.82
C HIS A 52 6.68 -4.23 -10.76
N THR A 53 6.27 -5.48 -10.53
CA THR A 53 4.87 -5.85 -10.37
C THR A 53 4.49 -5.92 -8.90
N SER A 54 3.42 -5.20 -8.54
CA SER A 54 2.74 -5.31 -7.26
C SER A 54 1.35 -5.88 -7.48
N VAL A 55 1.00 -6.95 -6.76
CA VAL A 55 -0.35 -7.50 -6.72
C VAL A 55 -1.27 -6.65 -5.84
N VAL A 56 -0.72 -5.80 -4.97
CA VAL A 56 -1.47 -4.92 -4.05
C VAL A 56 -1.81 -3.57 -4.69
N SER A 57 -0.94 -3.03 -5.57
CA SER A 57 -1.10 -1.68 -6.12
C SER A 57 -2.39 -1.49 -6.91
N GLY A 58 -2.95 -2.57 -7.47
CA GLY A 58 -4.22 -2.54 -8.19
C GLY A 58 -5.48 -2.48 -7.32
N VAL A 59 -5.35 -2.57 -5.98
CA VAL A 59 -6.50 -2.57 -5.04
C VAL A 59 -6.38 -1.51 -3.93
N VAL A 60 -5.45 -0.56 -4.08
CA VAL A 60 -5.26 0.59 -3.17
C VAL A 60 -5.59 1.91 -3.89
N ASN A 61 -5.80 2.99 -3.15
CA ASN A 61 -6.05 4.33 -3.71
C ASN A 61 -4.82 4.92 -4.41
N GLY A 62 -3.62 4.53 -3.96
CA GLY A 62 -2.37 5.01 -4.53
C GLY A 62 -1.16 4.34 -3.91
N THR A 63 -0.02 4.50 -4.58
CA THR A 63 1.28 3.98 -4.12
C THR A 63 2.28 5.13 -4.05
N ILE A 64 3.07 5.19 -2.96
CA ILE A 64 4.16 6.14 -2.78
C ILE A 64 5.45 5.34 -2.55
N ALA A 65 6.47 5.55 -3.37
CA ALA A 65 7.69 4.76 -3.33
C ALA A 65 8.95 5.60 -3.55
N GLY A 66 10.05 5.21 -2.91
CA GLY A 66 11.39 5.74 -3.22
C GLY A 66 11.83 6.98 -2.43
N PHE A 67 11.08 7.40 -1.41
CA PHE A 67 11.42 8.55 -0.58
C PHE A 67 11.89 8.17 0.83
N GLY A 68 12.27 6.91 1.05
CA GLY A 68 12.65 6.42 2.37
C GLY A 68 11.51 6.56 3.38
N ALA A 69 11.84 6.96 4.61
CA ALA A 69 10.84 7.16 5.65
C ALA A 69 9.81 8.26 5.31
N GLU A 70 10.19 9.25 4.49
CA GLU A 70 9.32 10.35 4.07
C GLU A 70 8.10 9.84 3.28
N SER A 71 8.18 8.64 2.66
CA SER A 71 7.02 8.05 1.98
C SER A 71 5.82 7.84 2.92
N TYR A 72 6.04 7.60 4.22
CA TYR A 72 4.95 7.53 5.20
C TYR A 72 4.36 8.91 5.52
N ALA A 73 5.20 9.94 5.63
CA ALA A 73 4.75 11.31 5.87
C ALA A 73 3.92 11.84 4.69
N LEU A 74 4.37 11.54 3.46
CA LEU A 74 3.61 11.84 2.24
C LEU A 74 2.29 11.07 2.20
N ALA A 75 2.28 9.78 2.57
CA ALA A 75 1.06 8.99 2.64
C ALA A 75 0.07 9.53 3.68
N LEU A 76 0.54 9.99 4.85
CA LEU A 76 -0.30 10.62 5.87
C LEU A 76 -0.92 11.92 5.34
N LYS A 77 -0.16 12.77 4.65
CA LYS A 77 -0.68 13.99 4.03
C LYS A 77 -1.72 13.68 2.95
N ALA A 78 -1.43 12.72 2.08
CA ALA A 78 -2.37 12.29 1.04
C ALA A 78 -3.65 11.71 1.64
N MET A 79 -3.54 10.94 2.72
CA MET A 79 -4.67 10.33 3.43
C MET A 79 -5.65 11.37 3.99
N GLN A 80 -5.18 12.55 4.43
CA GLN A 80 -6.05 13.62 4.92
C GLN A 80 -7.08 14.09 3.88
N ASN A 81 -6.76 13.97 2.58
CA ASN A 81 -7.67 14.34 1.49
C ASN A 81 -8.60 13.20 1.05
N LEU A 82 -8.42 11.99 1.59
CA LEU A 82 -9.21 10.81 1.25
C LEU A 82 -10.25 10.44 2.32
N ILE A 83 -10.12 10.98 3.54
CA ILE A 83 -11.01 10.70 4.68
C ILE A 83 -12.11 11.75 4.76
#